data_AF-A0A7R9KY96-F1
#
_entry.id   AF-A0A7R9KY96-F1
#
_cell.length_a   1.000
_cell.length_b   1.000
_cell.length_c   1.000
_cell.angle_alpha   90.00
_cell.angle_beta   90.00
_cell.angle_gamma   90.00
#
_symmetry.space_group_name_H-M   'P 1'
#
loop_
_entity.id
_entity.type
_entity.pdbx_description
1 polymer ?
#
loop_
_entity_poly.entity_id
_entity_poly.type
_entity_poly.pdbx_seq_one_letter_code
_entity_poly.pdbx_strand_id
1 'polypeptide(L)'
;MPITDDVQLPTYEELDVQEINISHPVMKASAMHFGKYCDKVSKEFMLCRIEERDPRKCVPEGKAVTSCGLDFYRQVKQNCRNELEKLSKCMEWTDYDLKFW
;
A
#
# COMPACT_ATOMS: atom_id res chain seq x y z
N MET A 1 -10.91 -12.64 -18.54
CA MET A 1 -10.55 -14.05 -18.79
C MET A 1 -11.06 -14.88 -17.62
N PRO A 2 -11.83 -15.95 -17.86
CA PRO A 2 -12.13 -16.92 -16.81
C PRO A 2 -10.83 -17.60 -16.35
N ILE A 3 -10.73 -17.92 -15.06
CA ILE A 3 -9.61 -18.71 -14.52
C ILE A 3 -9.87 -20.17 -14.93
N THR A 4 -8.98 -20.75 -15.73
CA THR A 4 -9.01 -22.18 -16.09
C THR A 4 -8.05 -22.97 -15.19
N ASP A 5 -8.21 -24.29 -15.12
CA ASP A 5 -7.39 -25.17 -14.26
C ASP A 5 -5.90 -25.18 -14.63
N ASP A 6 -5.55 -24.68 -15.81
CA ASP A 6 -4.17 -24.59 -16.34
C ASP A 6 -3.34 -23.48 -15.67
N VAL A 7 -4.00 -22.66 -14.86
CA VAL A 7 -3.45 -21.44 -14.28
C VAL A 7 -2.77 -21.77 -12.94
N GLN A 8 -1.42 -21.87 -12.94
CA GLN A 8 -0.64 -22.16 -11.73
C GLN A 8 -0.63 -21.00 -10.72
N LEU A 9 -1.48 -21.08 -9.70
CA LEU A 9 -1.54 -20.09 -8.63
C LEU A 9 -0.45 -20.35 -7.57
N PRO A 10 0.13 -19.28 -7.00
CA PRO A 10 1.03 -19.39 -5.85
C PRO A 10 0.31 -20.00 -4.63
N THR A 11 1.10 -20.57 -3.72
CA THR A 11 0.58 -21.19 -2.50
C THR A 11 0.11 -20.13 -1.49
N TYR A 12 -0.83 -20.49 -0.60
CA TYR A 12 -1.32 -19.55 0.42
C TYR A 12 -0.22 -19.08 1.38
N GLU A 13 0.77 -19.92 1.67
CA GLU A 13 1.91 -19.58 2.53
C GLU A 13 2.78 -18.49 1.91
N GLU A 14 2.91 -18.48 0.58
CA GLU A 14 3.63 -17.43 -0.14
C GLU A 14 2.86 -16.10 -0.13
N LEU A 15 1.56 -16.09 0.13
CA LEU A 15 0.74 -14.88 0.17
C LEU A 15 0.58 -14.34 1.59
N ASP A 16 0.85 -15.14 2.63
CA ASP A 16 0.68 -14.70 4.00
C ASP A 16 1.73 -13.63 4.35
N VAL A 17 1.26 -12.40 4.54
CA VAL A 17 2.04 -11.24 4.95
C VAL A 17 1.26 -10.38 5.92
N GLN A 18 1.98 -9.64 6.77
CA GLN A 18 1.34 -8.67 7.65
C GLN A 18 0.73 -7.53 6.82
N GLU A 19 -0.59 -7.44 6.85
CA GLU A 19 -1.34 -6.40 6.14
C GLU A 19 -1.33 -5.04 6.85
N ILE A 20 -1.45 -3.96 6.07
CA ILE A 20 -1.59 -2.60 6.58
C ILE A 20 -3.07 -2.33 6.87
N ASN A 21 -3.46 -2.45 8.12
CA ASN A 21 -4.86 -2.36 8.57
C ASN A 21 -5.30 -0.93 8.95
N ILE A 22 -5.28 -0.01 7.97
CA ILE A 22 -5.70 1.39 8.17
C ILE A 22 -6.93 1.75 7.34
N SER A 23 -7.68 2.76 7.78
CA SER A 23 -8.80 3.30 7.01
C SER A 23 -8.30 4.10 5.79
N HIS A 24 -9.09 4.10 4.72
CA HIS A 24 -8.80 4.83 3.49
C HIS A 24 -8.46 6.33 3.72
N PRO A 25 -9.17 7.09 4.57
CA PRO A 25 -8.87 8.49 4.84
C PRO A 25 -7.49 8.71 5.46
N VAL A 26 -7.06 7.83 6.37
CA VAL A 26 -5.72 7.87 6.98
C VAL A 26 -4.65 7.58 5.93
N MET A 27 -4.86 6.56 5.09
CA MET A 27 -3.94 6.25 4.00
C MET A 27 -3.79 7.45 3.05
N LYS A 28 -4.91 8.05 2.62
CA LYS A 28 -4.93 9.20 1.73
C LYS A 28 -4.27 10.44 2.34
N ALA A 29 -4.49 10.69 3.64
CA ALA A 29 -3.81 11.74 4.39
C ALA A 29 -2.29 11.64 4.30
N SER A 30 -1.81 10.41 4.46
CA SER A 30 -0.40 10.12 4.50
C SER A 30 0.23 9.89 3.12
N ALA A 31 -0.56 9.83 2.04
CA ALA A 31 -0.13 9.34 0.73
C ALA A 31 1.07 10.12 0.17
N MET A 32 1.09 11.44 0.31
CA MET A 32 2.22 12.27 -0.16
C MET A 32 3.53 11.95 0.58
N HIS A 33 3.45 11.73 1.89
CA HIS A 33 4.62 11.39 2.71
C HIS A 33 5.06 9.94 2.51
N PHE A 34 4.08 9.03 2.44
CA PHE A 34 4.28 7.63 2.15
C PHE A 34 4.98 7.44 0.80
N GLY A 35 4.50 8.12 -0.25
CA GLY A 35 5.08 8.06 -1.59
C GLY A 35 6.54 8.52 -1.61
N LYS A 36 6.90 9.54 -0.84
CA LYS A 36 8.29 9.99 -0.71
C LYS A 36 9.17 8.99 0.06
N TYR A 37 8.63 8.36 1.10
CA TYR A 37 9.37 7.43 1.95
C TYR A 37 9.62 6.08 1.26
N CYS A 38 8.58 5.51 0.65
CA CYS A 38 8.63 4.21 -0.03
C CYS A 38 8.81 4.31 -1.56
N ASP A 39 9.29 5.44 -2.08
CA ASP A 39 9.35 5.73 -3.52
C ASP A 39 10.11 4.65 -4.30
N LYS A 40 11.30 4.28 -3.83
CA LYS A 40 12.19 3.32 -4.52
C LYS A 40 11.54 1.95 -4.64
N VAL A 41 11.08 1.39 -3.52
CA VAL A 41 10.47 0.06 -3.46
C VAL A 41 9.15 0.02 -4.24
N SER A 42 8.37 1.10 -4.18
CA SER A 42 7.12 1.22 -4.94
C SER A 42 7.38 1.26 -6.45
N LYS A 43 8.42 1.98 -6.88
CA LYS A 43 8.83 2.04 -8.29
C LYS A 43 9.35 0.69 -8.80
N GLU A 44 10.12 -0.03 -8.00
CA GLU A 44 10.59 -1.38 -8.34
C GLU A 44 9.41 -2.35 -8.55
N PHE A 45 8.43 -2.33 -7.64
CA PHE A 45 7.21 -3.12 -7.81
C PHE A 45 6.42 -2.74 -9.08
N MET A 46 6.28 -1.44 -9.35
CA MET A 46 5.60 -0.97 -10.56
C MET A 46 6.37 -1.33 -11.83
N LEU A 47 7.71 -1.30 -11.81
CA LEU A 47 8.56 -1.72 -12.92
C LEU A 47 8.38 -3.22 -13.20
N CYS A 48 8.47 -4.07 -12.17
CA CYS A 48 8.22 -5.52 -12.30
C CYS A 48 6.87 -5.80 -12.96
N ARG A 49 5.82 -5.10 -12.52
CA ARG A 49 4.47 -5.27 -13.09
C ARG A 49 4.39 -4.88 -14.57
N ILE A 50 5.13 -3.87 -15.00
CA ILE A 50 5.14 -3.40 -16.39
C ILE A 50 5.94 -4.36 -17.28
N GLU A 51 7.08 -4.85 -16.79
CA GLU A 51 7.99 -5.73 -17.53
C GLU A 51 7.44 -7.15 -17.66
N GLU A 52 7.11 -7.80 -16.53
CA GLU A 52 6.70 -9.21 -16.50
C GLU A 52 5.26 -9.41 -16.95
N ARG A 53 4.39 -8.41 -16.73
CA ARG A 53 2.93 -8.45 -17.01
C ARG A 53 2.18 -9.61 -16.33
N ASP A 54 2.83 -10.34 -15.43
CA ASP A 54 2.25 -11.39 -14.59
C ASP A 54 2.40 -10.99 -13.11
N PRO A 55 1.29 -10.79 -12.36
CA PRO A 55 1.34 -10.39 -10.97
C PRO A 55 2.00 -11.42 -10.04
N ARG A 56 2.08 -12.71 -10.42
CA ARG A 56 2.62 -13.77 -9.55
C ARG A 56 4.12 -13.63 -9.32
N LYS A 57 4.83 -13.16 -10.34
CA LYS A 57 6.28 -12.97 -10.27
C LYS A 57 6.67 -11.77 -9.42
N CYS A 58 5.77 -10.78 -9.30
CA CYS A 58 6.01 -9.54 -8.56
C CYS A 58 5.54 -9.57 -7.11
N VAL A 59 5.16 -10.76 -6.59
CA VAL A 59 4.79 -10.94 -5.18
C VAL A 59 5.91 -10.52 -4.22
N PRO A 60 7.19 -10.90 -4.39
CA PRO A 60 8.24 -10.55 -3.42
C PRO A 60 8.46 -9.03 -3.32
N GLU A 61 8.42 -8.30 -4.44
CA GLU A 61 8.48 -6.84 -4.47
C GLU A 61 7.24 -6.23 -3.80
N GLY A 62 6.06 -6.83 -4.00
CA GLY A 62 4.85 -6.46 -3.28
C GLY A 62 5.01 -6.58 -1.76
N LYS A 63 5.61 -7.67 -1.27
CA LYS A 63 5.92 -7.85 0.16
C LYS A 63 6.86 -6.75 0.68
N ALA A 64 7.83 -6.34 -0.13
CA ALA A 64 8.76 -5.26 0.22
C ALA A 64 8.05 -3.89 0.31
N VAL A 65 7.06 -3.62 -0.55
CA VAL A 65 6.25 -2.40 -0.45
C VAL A 65 5.43 -2.41 0.84
N THR A 66 4.78 -3.54 1.16
CA THR A 66 3.98 -3.68 2.38
C THR A 66 4.83 -3.54 3.64
N SER A 67 6.04 -4.12 3.67
CA SER A 67 6.96 -3.99 4.81
C SER A 67 7.43 -2.53 4.99
N CYS A 68 7.78 -1.84 3.90
CA CYS A 68 8.12 -0.42 3.92
C CYS A 68 6.96 0.42 4.51
N GLY A 69 5.72 0.09 4.14
CA GLY A 69 4.55 0.78 4.66
C GLY A 69 4.30 0.54 6.14
N LEU A 70 4.50 -0.68 6.64
CA LEU A 70 4.42 -0.96 8.08
C LEU A 70 5.45 -0.13 8.86
N ASP A 71 6.67 -0.03 8.37
CA ASP A 71 7.72 0.76 9.03
C ASP A 71 7.43 2.26 9.00
N PHE A 72 6.88 2.76 7.89
CA PHE A 72 6.40 4.13 7.81
C PHE A 72 5.31 4.42 8.86
N TYR A 73 4.28 3.58 8.95
CA TYR A 73 3.19 3.79 9.91
C TYR A 73 3.64 3.60 11.36
N ARG A 74 4.63 2.73 11.64
CA ARG A 74 5.27 2.62 12.96
C ARG A 74 5.92 3.94 13.37
N GLN A 75 6.68 4.58 12.47
CA GLN A 75 7.32 5.87 12.75
C GLN A 75 6.31 7.01 12.91
N VAL A 76 5.30 7.06 12.03
CA VAL A 76 4.24 8.07 12.08
C VAL A 76 3.44 7.97 13.37
N LYS A 77 3.14 6.75 13.83
CA LYS A 77 2.46 6.52 15.11
C LYS A 77 3.27 7.01 16.32
N GLN A 78 4.61 6.93 16.26
CA GLN A 78 5.48 7.41 17.33
C GLN A 78 5.60 8.93 17.36
N ASN A 79 5.65 9.58 16.19
CA ASN A 79 6.02 11.00 16.09
C ASN A 79 4.84 11.94 15.82
N CYS A 80 3.89 11.57 14.94
CA CYS A 80 2.93 12.49 14.33
C CYS A 80 1.47 12.00 14.39
N ARG A 81 1.16 11.14 15.39
CA ARG A 81 -0.13 10.45 15.47
C ARG A 81 -1.31 11.42 15.55
N ASN A 82 -1.21 12.44 16.41
CA ASN A 82 -2.33 13.33 16.71
C ASN A 82 -2.70 14.22 15.52
N GLU A 83 -1.69 14.69 14.79
CA GLU A 83 -1.81 15.53 13.62
C GLU A 83 -2.43 14.76 12.46
N LEU A 84 -1.97 13.51 12.25
CA LEU A 84 -2.51 12.65 11.21
C LEU A 84 -3.98 12.28 11.48
N GLU A 85 -4.33 11.94 12.73
CA GLU A 85 -5.72 11.64 13.11
C GLU A 85 -6.65 12.86 12.94
N LYS A 86 -6.17 14.08 13.21
CA LYS A 86 -6.95 15.30 12.97
C LYS A 86 -7.18 15.52 11.48
N LEU A 87 -6.14 15.36 10.67
CA LEU A 87 -6.23 15.52 9.22
C LEU A 87 -7.15 14.45 8.61
N SER A 88 -7.03 13.19 9.02
CA SER A 88 -7.89 12.11 8.52
C SER A 88 -9.35 12.34 8.86
N LYS A 89 -9.67 12.79 10.08
CA LYS A 89 -11.04 13.14 10.49
C LYS A 89 -11.61 14.30 9.67
N CYS A 90 -10.80 15.32 9.37
CA CYS A 90 -11.22 16.41 8.50
C CYS A 90 -11.60 15.88 7.12
N MET A 91 -10.74 15.04 6.56
CA MET A 91 -10.95 14.45 5.23
C MET A 91 -12.13 13.47 5.16
N GLU A 92 -12.39 12.73 6.23
CA GLU A 92 -13.60 11.90 6.36
C GLU A 92 -14.89 12.71 6.22
N TRP A 93 -14.90 13.96 6.68
CA TRP A 93 -16.07 14.83 6.69
C TRP A 93 -16.23 15.68 5.42
N THR A 94 -15.14 16.06 4.76
CA THR A 94 -15.18 17.10 3.72
C THR A 94 -15.63 16.62 2.34
N ASP A 95 -15.47 15.34 1.98
CA ASP A 95 -15.93 14.82 0.69
C ASP A 95 -15.90 13.29 0.63
N TYR A 96 -16.88 12.64 0.01
CA TYR A 96 -16.89 11.17 -0.19
C TYR A 96 -15.80 10.74 -1.19
N ASP A 97 -15.41 11.62 -2.11
CA ASP A 97 -14.42 11.40 -3.16
C ASP A 97 -13.00 11.80 -2.70
N LEU A 98 -12.87 12.43 -1.52
CA LEU A 98 -11.61 12.88 -0.93
C LEU A 98 -10.76 13.67 -1.94
N LYS A 99 -11.37 14.48 -2.81
CA LYS A 99 -10.66 15.25 -3.83
C LYS A 99 -9.85 16.36 -3.17
N PHE A 100 -8.53 16.25 -3.28
CA PHE A 100 -7.58 17.31 -2.93
C PHE A 100 -6.85 17.78 -4.18
N TRP A 101 -7.59 18.12 -5.24
CA TRP A 101 -7.23 18.94 -6.40
C TRP A 101 -8.52 19.37 -7.10
#